data_AF-A0A4S8KRC8-F1
#
_entry.id   AF-A0A4S8KRC8-F1
#
_cell.length_a   1.000
_cell.length_b   1.000
_cell.length_c   1.000
_cell.angle_alpha   90.00
_cell.angle_beta   90.00
_cell.angle_gamma   90.00
#
_symmetry.space_group_name_H-M   'P 1'
#
loop_
_entity.id
_entity.type
_entity.pdbx_description
1 polymer ?
#
loop_
_entity_poly.entity_id
_entity_poly.type
_entity_poly.pdbx_seq_one_letter_code
_entity_poly.pdbx_strand_id
1 'polypeptide(L)'
;MSLSQTQQSYPLSDSDLFVLKQWMFQTAIDYVLLGVHATLSIAVLYLSVASGASLSNAKIATAFLAIMMLFVSLSVIIINTEFLILQIAMSGFNPPHLAKTISLETKLDITPNILIRLNYAIGDIIVVWRAWVLFPQSPAVKTGLSICLIGSFVGAFVDAGLIAKRLMIDLSDLGKATDALILVVPLCFTNFIATVLIGYKAWCHRQDIQNNLELTHRPLSKVQKILKLLVESSILYLAIWIGYGVAQLSDSGIELASQIYATIMPEITAVYPLFVILVVARENAKPDNVNNMSLSQSIRFASAQTARSEAEG
;
A
#
# COMPACT_ATOMS: atom_id res chain seq x y z
N MET A 1 57.11 23.83 -9.92
CA MET A 1 56.28 23.48 -8.75
C MET A 1 55.19 24.55 -8.67
N SER A 2 54.09 24.37 -9.41
CA SER A 2 52.96 25.31 -9.40
C SER A 2 52.22 25.15 -8.08
N LEU A 3 52.10 26.22 -7.30
CA LEU A 3 51.27 26.25 -6.10
C LEU A 3 49.87 25.76 -6.49
N SER A 4 49.44 24.65 -5.88
CA SER A 4 48.05 24.26 -5.85
C SER A 4 47.25 25.44 -5.29
N GLN A 5 46.37 26.04 -6.10
CA GLN A 5 45.38 26.97 -5.60
C GLN A 5 44.70 26.30 -4.41
N THR A 6 44.90 26.84 -3.21
CA THR A 6 44.15 26.45 -2.02
C THR A 6 42.71 26.82 -2.28
N GLN A 7 41.91 25.84 -2.70
CA GLN A 7 40.46 25.95 -2.78
C GLN A 7 40.01 26.45 -1.39
N GLN A 8 39.28 27.56 -1.32
CA GLN A 8 38.76 28.09 -0.05
C GLN A 8 37.36 27.52 0.14
N SER A 9 37.06 27.02 1.33
CA SER A 9 35.69 26.66 1.70
C SER A 9 34.90 27.94 1.99
N TYR A 10 33.79 28.12 1.28
CA TYR A 10 32.83 29.19 1.51
C TYR A 10 31.63 28.66 2.31
N PRO A 11 30.89 29.52 3.02
CA PRO A 11 29.59 29.14 3.57
C PRO A 11 28.63 28.70 2.45
N LEU A 12 27.68 27.84 2.81
CA LEU A 12 26.63 27.36 1.89
C LEU A 12 25.86 28.55 1.30
N SER A 13 25.62 28.50 -0.01
CA SER A 13 24.77 29.48 -0.70
C SER A 13 23.29 29.26 -0.37
N ASP A 14 22.44 30.25 -0.68
CA ASP A 14 20.99 30.11 -0.51
C ASP A 14 20.41 28.94 -1.32
N SER A 15 20.98 28.65 -2.50
CA SER A 15 20.60 27.48 -3.31
C SER A 15 20.97 26.17 -2.63
N ASP A 16 22.15 26.08 -2.02
CA ASP A 16 22.57 24.87 -1.30
C ASP A 16 21.68 24.62 -0.09
N LEU A 17 21.31 25.70 0.62
CA LEU A 17 20.40 25.63 1.76
C LEU A 17 18.99 25.21 1.33
N PHE A 18 18.52 25.65 0.16
CA PHE A 18 17.23 25.24 -0.38
C PHE A 18 17.20 23.74 -0.69
N VAL A 19 18.22 23.22 -1.39
CA VAL A 19 18.34 21.78 -1.70
C VAL A 19 18.41 20.95 -0.42
N LEU A 20 19.24 21.37 0.55
CA LEU A 20 19.37 20.68 1.82
C LEU A 20 18.03 20.64 2.59
N LYS A 21 17.27 21.74 2.60
CA LYS A 21 15.93 21.78 3.21
C LYS A 21 14.97 20.80 2.53
N GLN A 22 15.01 20.71 1.20
CA GLN A 22 14.15 19.79 0.45
C GLN A 22 14.48 18.33 0.78
N TRP A 23 15.76 17.97 0.81
CA TRP A 23 16.21 16.64 1.23
C TRP A 23 15.78 16.32 2.67
N MET A 24 16.02 17.23 3.61
CA MET A 24 15.61 17.05 5.01
C MET A 24 14.09 16.87 5.14
N PHE A 25 13.30 17.63 4.38
CA PHE A 25 11.85 17.53 4.39
C PHE A 25 11.35 16.19 3.84
N GLN A 26 11.89 15.73 2.70
CA GLN A 26 11.56 14.43 2.12
C GLN A 26 11.94 13.28 3.06
N THR A 27 13.16 13.31 3.60
CA THR A 27 13.63 12.32 4.58
C THR A 27 12.74 12.30 5.82
N ALA A 28 12.35 13.46 6.35
CA ALA A 28 11.44 13.53 7.49
C ALA A 28 10.08 12.87 7.19
N ILE A 29 9.52 13.09 5.99
CA ILE A 29 8.27 12.43 5.56
C ILE A 29 8.46 10.91 5.52
N ASP A 30 9.54 10.41 4.91
CA ASP A 30 9.81 8.97 4.80
C ASP A 30 9.91 8.30 6.17
N TYR A 31 10.65 8.90 7.12
CA TYR A 31 10.79 8.35 8.47
C TYR A 31 9.47 8.39 9.26
N VAL A 32 8.65 9.44 9.10
CA VAL A 32 7.33 9.51 9.72
C VAL A 32 6.41 8.42 9.17
N LEU A 33 6.37 8.24 7.85
CA LEU A 33 5.56 7.21 7.20
C LEU A 33 6.04 5.80 7.58
N LEU A 34 7.35 5.57 7.64
CA LEU A 34 7.92 4.33 8.15
C LEU A 34 7.49 4.04 9.58
N GLY A 35 7.44 5.07 10.45
CA GLY A 35 6.95 4.93 11.82
C GLY A 35 5.47 4.50 11.88
N VAL A 36 4.63 5.07 11.02
CA VAL A 36 3.22 4.66 10.86
C VAL A 36 3.15 3.22 10.37
N HIS A 37 3.90 2.87 9.33
CA HIS A 37 3.97 1.53 8.77
C HIS A 37 4.41 0.50 9.82
N ALA A 38 5.50 0.74 10.53
CA ALA A 38 5.97 -0.12 11.61
C ALA A 38 4.91 -0.33 12.69
N THR A 39 4.21 0.73 13.10
CA THR A 39 3.14 0.66 14.11
C THR A 39 1.98 -0.22 13.64
N LEU A 40 1.54 -0.05 12.39
CA LEU A 40 0.46 -0.85 11.82
C LEU A 40 0.88 -2.31 11.63
N SER A 41 2.12 -2.56 11.20
CA SER A 41 2.70 -3.90 11.09
C SER A 41 2.72 -4.61 12.44
N ILE A 42 3.17 -3.94 13.51
CA ILE A 42 3.14 -4.48 14.88
C ILE A 42 1.71 -4.81 15.31
N ALA A 43 0.75 -3.92 15.05
CA ALA A 43 -0.66 -4.15 15.39
C ALA A 43 -1.23 -5.38 14.66
N VAL A 44 -0.94 -5.54 13.37
CA VAL A 44 -1.36 -6.72 12.57
C VAL A 44 -0.70 -8.01 13.07
N LEU A 45 0.59 -7.97 13.39
CA LEU A 45 1.31 -9.12 13.95
C LEU A 45 0.74 -9.51 15.32
N TYR A 46 0.48 -8.52 16.18
CA TYR A 46 -0.14 -8.74 17.48
C TYR A 46 -1.51 -9.40 17.33
N LEU A 47 -2.39 -8.90 16.45
CA LEU A 47 -3.69 -9.51 16.22
C LEU A 47 -3.60 -10.93 15.64
N SER A 48 -2.59 -11.19 14.80
CA SER A 48 -2.36 -12.52 14.25
C SER A 48 -2.04 -13.53 15.35
N VAL A 49 -1.23 -13.15 16.34
CA VAL A 49 -0.81 -14.00 17.47
C VAL A 49 -1.86 -14.04 18.60
N ALA A 50 -2.40 -12.89 18.99
CA ALA A 50 -3.29 -12.74 20.15
C ALA A 50 -4.68 -13.37 19.96
N SER A 51 -5.04 -13.72 18.72
CA SER A 51 -6.36 -14.26 18.40
C SER A 51 -6.66 -15.66 18.99
N GLY A 52 -5.70 -16.33 19.66
CA GLY A 52 -5.89 -17.55 20.47
C GLY A 52 -6.34 -18.82 19.72
N ALA A 53 -6.87 -18.65 18.50
CA ALA A 53 -7.21 -19.71 17.57
C ALA A 53 -5.96 -20.18 16.81
N SER A 54 -6.01 -21.39 16.26
CA SER A 54 -4.97 -21.90 15.38
C SER A 54 -4.64 -20.87 14.28
N LEU A 55 -3.35 -20.71 14.01
CA LEU A 55 -2.83 -19.72 13.08
C LEU A 55 -3.27 -20.13 11.65
N SER A 56 -4.34 -19.53 11.15
CA SER A 56 -4.83 -19.86 9.81
C SER A 56 -3.83 -19.44 8.74
N ASN A 57 -3.80 -20.16 7.61
CA ASN A 57 -2.90 -19.85 6.49
C ASN A 57 -3.00 -18.38 6.04
N ALA A 58 -4.20 -17.80 6.10
CA ALA A 58 -4.41 -16.39 5.76
C ALA A 58 -3.75 -15.42 6.77
N LYS A 59 -3.76 -15.74 8.08
CA LYS A 59 -3.06 -14.94 9.10
C LYS A 59 -1.55 -15.02 8.94
N ILE A 60 -1.02 -16.22 8.66
CA ILE A 60 0.41 -16.43 8.39
C ILE A 60 0.84 -15.63 7.17
N ALA A 61 0.12 -15.79 6.05
CA ALA A 61 0.42 -15.05 4.82
C ALA A 61 0.39 -13.54 5.05
N THR A 62 -0.60 -13.05 5.82
CA THR A 62 -0.73 -11.64 6.16
C THR A 62 0.42 -11.13 7.03
N ALA A 63 0.80 -11.87 8.07
CA ALA A 63 1.94 -11.55 8.93
C ALA A 63 3.26 -11.54 8.15
N PHE A 64 3.46 -12.54 7.28
CA PHE A 64 4.62 -12.61 6.41
C PHE A 64 4.69 -11.42 5.46
N LEU A 65 3.58 -11.05 4.81
CA LEU A 65 3.51 -9.89 3.94
C LEU A 65 3.82 -8.58 4.69
N ALA A 66 3.28 -8.40 5.90
CA ALA A 66 3.56 -7.23 6.72
C ALA A 66 5.06 -7.10 7.06
N ILE A 67 5.71 -8.21 7.43
CA ILE A 67 7.15 -8.23 7.73
C ILE A 67 7.98 -7.96 6.47
N MET A 68 7.64 -8.61 5.36
CA MET A 68 8.34 -8.45 4.09
C MET A 68 8.27 -7.00 3.58
N MET A 69 7.08 -6.40 3.57
CA MET A 69 6.90 -5.01 3.14
C MET A 69 7.64 -4.04 4.06
N LEU A 70 7.60 -4.25 5.38
CA LEU A 70 8.35 -3.43 6.33
C LEU A 70 9.86 -3.53 6.11
N PHE A 71 10.38 -4.73 5.84
CA PHE A 71 11.81 -4.93 5.54
C PHE A 71 12.24 -4.25 4.24
N VAL A 72 11.39 -4.29 3.21
CA VAL A 72 11.62 -3.56 1.96
C VAL A 72 11.65 -2.05 2.19
N SER A 73 10.66 -1.49 2.91
CA SER A 73 10.62 -0.07 3.29
C SER A 73 11.86 0.35 4.09
N LEU A 74 12.27 -0.46 5.09
CA LEU A 74 13.50 -0.21 5.86
C LEU A 74 14.76 -0.23 4.97
N SER A 75 14.83 -1.15 4.02
CA SER A 75 15.98 -1.21 3.09
C SER A 75 16.04 0.02 2.21
N VAL A 76 14.89 0.45 1.66
CA VAL A 76 14.80 1.65 0.81
C VAL A 76 15.22 2.91 1.56
N ILE A 77 14.73 3.13 2.79
CA ILE A 77 15.08 4.34 3.53
C ILE A 77 16.55 4.38 3.93
N ILE A 78 17.14 3.23 4.27
CA ILE A 78 18.57 3.13 4.59
C ILE A 78 19.39 3.50 3.36
N ILE A 79 19.07 2.91 2.19
CA ILE A 79 19.78 3.17 0.95
C ILE A 79 19.62 4.64 0.51
N ASN A 80 18.43 5.21 0.61
CA ASN A 80 18.20 6.64 0.30
C ASN A 80 18.97 7.56 1.26
N THR A 81 19.10 7.18 2.53
CA THR A 81 19.90 7.94 3.51
C THR A 81 21.39 7.86 3.18
N GLU A 82 21.89 6.68 2.79
CA GLU A 82 23.26 6.52 2.31
C GLU A 82 23.52 7.34 1.03
N PHE A 83 22.57 7.35 0.09
CA PHE A 83 22.63 8.18 -1.11
C PHE A 83 22.75 9.67 -0.74
N LEU A 84 21.92 10.16 0.18
CA LEU A 84 21.96 11.54 0.64
C LEU A 84 23.30 11.90 1.30
N ILE A 85 23.83 11.03 2.16
CA ILE A 85 25.13 11.23 2.80
C ILE A 85 26.24 11.30 1.75
N LEU A 86 26.19 10.44 0.73
CA LEU A 86 27.14 10.42 -0.37
C LEU A 86 27.09 11.71 -1.20
N GLN A 87 25.88 12.23 -1.49
CA GLN A 87 25.71 13.50 -2.21
C GLN A 87 26.30 14.70 -1.44
N ILE A 88 26.07 14.75 -0.12
CA ILE A 88 26.66 15.77 0.76
C ILE A 88 28.20 15.66 0.76
N ALA A 89 28.74 14.44 0.82
CA ALA A 89 30.18 14.21 0.78
C ALA A 89 30.81 14.61 -0.56
N MET A 90 30.11 14.34 -1.68
CA MET A 90 30.55 14.71 -3.03
C MET A 90 30.54 16.22 -3.27
N SER A 91 29.62 16.93 -2.63
CA SER A 91 29.56 18.39 -2.66
C SER A 91 30.51 19.06 -1.64
N GLY A 92 31.19 18.24 -0.83
CA GLY A 92 32.09 18.70 0.22
C GLY A 92 33.45 19.18 -0.30
N PHE A 93 34.21 19.81 0.61
CA PHE A 93 35.52 20.39 0.29
C PHE A 93 36.56 19.36 -0.22
N ASN A 94 36.52 18.15 0.33
CA ASN A 94 37.40 17.04 -0.04
C ASN A 94 36.56 15.88 -0.58
N PRO A 95 36.12 15.92 -1.85
CA PRO A 95 35.27 14.88 -2.40
C PRO A 95 36.00 13.54 -2.47
N PRO A 96 35.30 12.41 -2.23
CA PRO A 96 35.87 11.07 -2.35
C PRO A 96 36.23 10.73 -3.81
N HIS A 97 37.03 9.69 -4.00
CA HIS A 97 37.56 9.29 -5.31
C HIS A 97 36.47 9.06 -6.38
N LEU A 98 36.47 9.91 -7.42
CA LEU A 98 35.41 10.05 -8.43
C LEU A 98 34.92 8.73 -9.04
N ALA A 99 35.81 7.89 -9.60
CA ALA A 99 35.39 6.68 -10.31
C ALA A 99 34.66 5.65 -9.44
N LYS A 100 35.09 5.49 -8.17
CA LYS A 100 34.44 4.59 -7.22
C LYS A 100 33.10 5.17 -6.78
N THR A 101 33.05 6.48 -6.57
CA THR A 101 31.84 7.17 -6.11
C THR A 101 30.73 7.15 -7.16
N ILE A 102 31.02 7.39 -8.44
CA ILE A 102 30.02 7.32 -9.52
C ILE A 102 29.38 5.92 -9.55
N SER A 103 30.20 4.86 -9.50
CA SER A 103 29.69 3.49 -9.50
C SER A 103 28.82 3.14 -8.28
N LEU A 104 29.07 3.79 -7.14
CA LEU A 104 28.32 3.61 -5.91
C LEU A 104 27.02 4.42 -5.94
N GLU A 105 27.09 5.66 -6.40
CA GLU A 105 25.95 6.56 -6.61
C GLU A 105 24.92 5.92 -7.54
N THR A 106 25.34 5.41 -8.70
CA THR A 106 24.45 4.68 -9.62
C THR A 106 23.75 3.50 -8.93
N LYS A 107 24.46 2.74 -8.07
CA LYS A 107 23.85 1.61 -7.35
C LYS A 107 22.87 2.06 -6.29
N LEU A 108 23.21 3.11 -5.54
CA LEU A 108 22.36 3.67 -4.49
C LEU A 108 21.10 4.33 -5.04
N ASP A 109 21.10 4.75 -6.32
CA ASP A 109 19.90 5.27 -6.99
C ASP A 109 19.05 4.17 -7.66
N ILE A 110 19.69 3.20 -8.34
CA ILE A 110 18.98 2.10 -9.02
C ILE A 110 18.30 1.14 -8.03
N THR A 111 19.00 0.79 -6.94
CA THR A 111 18.51 -0.22 -5.98
C THR A 111 17.17 0.13 -5.34
N PRO A 112 16.96 1.33 -4.74
CA PRO A 112 15.68 1.67 -4.12
C PRO A 112 14.57 1.74 -5.16
N ASN A 113 14.86 2.23 -6.38
CA ASN A 113 13.91 2.22 -7.47
C ASN A 113 13.39 0.80 -7.76
N ILE A 114 14.27 -0.20 -7.89
CA ILE A 114 13.88 -1.61 -8.11
C ILE A 114 13.05 -2.14 -6.94
N LEU A 115 13.48 -1.89 -5.69
CA LEU A 115 12.79 -2.35 -4.49
C LEU A 115 11.38 -1.77 -4.38
N ILE A 116 11.21 -0.49 -4.71
CA ILE A 116 9.91 0.19 -4.75
C ILE A 116 8.98 -0.46 -5.78
N ARG A 117 9.45 -0.76 -7.00
CA ARG A 117 8.63 -1.41 -8.04
C ARG A 117 8.23 -2.83 -7.63
N LEU A 118 9.13 -3.55 -6.96
CA LEU A 118 8.80 -4.84 -6.36
C LEU A 118 7.69 -4.70 -5.31
N ASN A 119 7.77 -3.68 -4.45
CA ASN A 119 6.74 -3.41 -3.45
C ASN A 119 5.37 -3.11 -4.09
N TYR A 120 5.35 -2.34 -5.19
CA TYR A 120 4.12 -2.10 -5.97
C TYR A 120 3.52 -3.39 -6.53
N ALA A 121 4.35 -4.27 -7.10
CA ALA A 121 3.90 -5.56 -7.61
C ALA A 121 3.33 -6.46 -6.50
N ILE A 122 3.94 -6.46 -5.31
CA ILE A 122 3.40 -7.17 -4.13
C ILE A 122 2.07 -6.54 -3.69
N GLY A 123 1.95 -5.21 -3.72
CA GLY A 123 0.69 -4.51 -3.45
C GLY A 123 -0.45 -5.00 -4.35
N ASP A 124 -0.17 -5.16 -5.65
CA ASP A 124 -1.13 -5.71 -6.62
C ASP A 124 -1.48 -7.18 -6.39
N ILE A 125 -0.50 -8.01 -5.96
CA ILE A 125 -0.79 -9.38 -5.52
C ILE A 125 -1.84 -9.38 -4.42
N ILE A 126 -1.71 -8.49 -3.43
CA ILE A 126 -2.66 -8.41 -2.31
C ILE A 126 -4.04 -7.99 -2.82
N VAL A 127 -4.11 -7.00 -3.70
CA VAL A 127 -5.38 -6.55 -4.28
C VAL A 127 -6.08 -7.67 -5.04
N VAL A 128 -5.33 -8.36 -5.91
CA VAL A 128 -5.82 -9.51 -6.67
C VAL A 128 -6.24 -10.64 -5.73
N TRP A 129 -5.46 -10.94 -4.70
CA TRP A 129 -5.78 -11.97 -3.71
C TRP A 129 -7.13 -11.70 -3.02
N ARG A 130 -7.40 -10.45 -2.63
CA ARG A 130 -8.68 -10.07 -2.01
C ARG A 130 -9.87 -10.32 -2.95
N ALA A 131 -9.74 -9.96 -4.22
CA ALA A 131 -10.76 -10.28 -5.22
C ALA A 131 -10.89 -11.80 -5.41
N TRP A 132 -9.78 -12.51 -5.53
CA TRP A 132 -9.73 -13.96 -5.75
C TRP A 132 -10.50 -14.74 -4.68
N VAL A 133 -10.32 -14.40 -3.40
CA VAL A 133 -10.99 -15.08 -2.26
C VAL A 133 -12.52 -14.96 -2.33
N LEU A 134 -13.06 -13.89 -2.92
CA LEU A 134 -14.51 -13.70 -3.09
C LEU A 134 -15.13 -14.58 -4.19
N PHE A 135 -14.29 -15.19 -5.04
CA PHE A 135 -14.67 -15.94 -6.23
C PHE A 135 -14.08 -17.37 -6.22
N PRO A 136 -14.43 -18.23 -5.23
CA PRO A 136 -13.83 -19.55 -5.11
C PRO A 136 -14.13 -20.48 -6.29
N GLN A 137 -15.31 -20.37 -6.91
CA GLN A 137 -15.81 -21.32 -7.92
C GLN A 137 -15.72 -20.83 -9.38
N SER A 138 -15.25 -19.60 -9.65
CA SER A 138 -15.21 -19.05 -11.02
C SER A 138 -13.77 -18.99 -11.56
N PRO A 139 -13.28 -20.03 -12.26
CA PRO A 139 -11.91 -20.06 -12.78
C PRO A 139 -11.64 -18.93 -13.78
N ALA A 140 -12.64 -18.53 -14.58
CA ALA A 140 -12.49 -17.44 -15.54
C ALA A 140 -12.07 -16.11 -14.87
N VAL A 141 -12.68 -15.78 -13.73
CA VAL A 141 -12.32 -14.57 -12.95
C VAL A 141 -10.89 -14.66 -12.44
N LYS A 142 -10.49 -15.83 -11.93
CA LYS A 142 -9.13 -16.08 -11.43
C LYS A 142 -8.10 -15.95 -12.55
N THR A 143 -8.38 -16.54 -13.71
CA THR A 143 -7.51 -16.43 -14.90
C THR A 143 -7.38 -14.98 -15.37
N GLY A 144 -8.50 -14.25 -15.46
CA GLY A 144 -8.48 -12.83 -15.84
C GLY A 144 -7.64 -11.98 -14.88
N LEU A 145 -7.82 -12.18 -13.57
CA LEU A 145 -7.01 -11.50 -12.54
C LEU A 145 -5.52 -11.86 -12.62
N SER A 146 -5.18 -13.13 -12.87
CA SER A 146 -3.79 -13.56 -13.07
C SER A 146 -3.15 -12.92 -14.29
N ILE A 147 -3.89 -12.76 -15.40
CA ILE A 147 -3.39 -12.07 -16.60
C ILE A 147 -3.11 -10.59 -16.28
N CYS A 148 -4.03 -9.92 -15.58
CA CYS A 148 -3.84 -8.54 -15.15
C CYS A 148 -2.59 -8.41 -14.27
N LEU A 149 -2.44 -9.31 -13.30
CA LEU A 149 -1.30 -9.35 -12.40
C LEU A 149 0.04 -9.55 -13.15
N ILE A 150 0.08 -10.44 -14.14
CA ILE A 150 1.25 -10.60 -15.01
C ILE A 150 1.56 -9.28 -15.72
N GLY A 151 0.54 -8.58 -16.23
CA GLY A 151 0.68 -7.26 -16.82
C GLY A 151 1.31 -6.24 -15.85
N SER A 152 0.86 -6.20 -14.59
CA SER A 152 1.44 -5.35 -13.54
C SER A 152 2.92 -5.66 -13.30
N PHE A 153 3.29 -6.95 -13.22
CA PHE A 153 4.67 -7.36 -13.07
C PHE A 153 5.54 -6.97 -14.26
N VAL A 154 5.05 -7.19 -15.48
CA VAL A 154 5.74 -6.78 -16.70
C VAL A 154 5.96 -5.27 -16.72
N GLY A 155 4.93 -4.48 -16.42
CA GLY A 155 5.05 -3.02 -16.31
C GLY A 155 6.10 -2.59 -15.28
N ALA A 156 6.06 -3.18 -14.09
CA ALA A 156 7.00 -2.86 -13.01
C ALA A 156 8.46 -3.20 -13.35
N PHE A 157 8.71 -4.37 -13.94
CA PHE A 157 10.08 -4.78 -14.31
C PHE A 157 10.61 -4.05 -15.54
N VAL A 158 9.76 -3.77 -16.52
CA VAL A 158 10.16 -2.98 -17.70
C VAL A 158 10.51 -1.55 -17.28
N ASP A 159 9.68 -0.92 -16.44
CA ASP A 159 9.96 0.42 -15.88
C ASP A 159 11.30 0.43 -15.11
N ALA A 160 11.49 -0.52 -14.19
CA ALA A 160 12.73 -0.64 -13.43
C ALA A 160 13.97 -0.86 -14.31
N GLY A 161 13.85 -1.71 -15.35
CA GLY A 161 14.94 -1.97 -16.30
C GLY A 161 15.28 -0.75 -17.16
N LEU A 162 14.28 0.04 -17.57
CA LEU A 162 14.48 1.27 -18.33
C LEU A 162 15.17 2.34 -17.48
N ILE A 163 14.76 2.50 -16.21
CA ILE A 163 15.42 3.41 -15.25
C ILE A 163 16.87 2.99 -15.03
N ALA A 164 17.11 1.70 -14.75
CA ALA A 164 18.46 1.19 -14.54
C ALA A 164 19.36 1.43 -15.76
N LYS A 165 18.84 1.18 -16.98
CA LYS A 165 19.58 1.43 -18.22
C LYS A 165 19.93 2.91 -18.39
N ARG A 166 19.00 3.82 -18.10
CA ARG A 166 19.24 5.27 -18.22
C ARG A 166 20.30 5.75 -17.25
N LEU A 167 20.17 5.42 -15.96
CA LEU A 167 21.12 5.82 -14.93
C LEU A 167 22.52 5.23 -15.13
N MET A 168 22.66 4.12 -15.85
CA MET A 168 23.97 3.58 -16.27
C MET A 168 24.61 4.38 -17.40
N ILE A 169 23.83 5.07 -18.23
CA ILE A 169 24.31 5.88 -19.35
C ILE A 169 24.57 7.32 -18.88
N ASP A 170 23.61 7.90 -18.16
CA ASP A 170 23.64 9.27 -17.68
C ASP A 170 22.89 9.36 -16.34
N LEU A 171 23.59 9.75 -15.26
CA LEU A 171 22.99 9.92 -13.93
C LEU A 171 22.04 11.12 -13.87
N SER A 172 22.11 12.04 -14.83
CA SER A 172 21.22 13.20 -14.90
C SER A 172 19.94 12.96 -15.71
N ASP A 173 19.80 11.79 -16.35
CA ASP A 173 18.62 11.44 -17.13
C ASP A 173 17.46 10.98 -16.22
N LEU A 174 16.55 11.92 -15.94
CA LEU A 174 15.34 11.68 -15.16
C LEU A 174 14.24 10.90 -15.93
N GLY A 175 14.48 10.58 -17.20
CA GLY A 175 13.48 9.96 -18.08
C GLY A 175 12.36 10.90 -18.48
N LYS A 176 11.37 10.38 -19.21
CA LYS A 176 10.20 11.16 -19.62
C LYS A 176 9.04 10.89 -18.66
N ALA A 177 8.24 11.92 -18.39
CA ALA A 177 6.95 11.80 -17.70
C ALA A 177 6.08 10.65 -18.23
N THR A 178 6.11 10.43 -19.55
CA THR A 178 5.36 9.34 -20.22
C THR A 178 5.83 7.94 -19.84
N ASP A 179 7.07 7.78 -19.37
CA ASP A 179 7.61 6.47 -19.03
C ASP A 179 6.96 5.93 -17.76
N ALA A 180 6.54 6.81 -16.85
CA ALA A 180 5.77 6.44 -15.66
C ALA A 180 4.46 5.71 -16.02
N LEU A 181 3.91 5.92 -17.23
CA LEU A 181 2.71 5.20 -17.68
C LEU A 181 2.93 3.70 -17.85
N ILE A 182 4.17 3.27 -18.15
CA ILE A 182 4.54 1.85 -18.27
C ILE A 182 4.27 1.13 -16.95
N LEU A 183 4.50 1.82 -15.83
CA LEU A 183 4.22 1.33 -14.49
C LEU A 183 2.75 1.56 -14.10
N VAL A 184 2.26 2.79 -14.23
CA VAL A 184 0.98 3.22 -13.65
C VAL A 184 -0.22 2.60 -14.34
N VAL A 185 -0.20 2.46 -15.66
CA VAL A 185 -1.36 1.95 -16.42
C VAL A 185 -1.67 0.50 -16.06
N PRO A 186 -0.70 -0.45 -16.09
CA PRO A 186 -0.97 -1.83 -15.68
C PRO A 186 -1.44 -1.94 -14.22
N LEU A 187 -0.82 -1.21 -13.29
CA LEU A 187 -1.21 -1.22 -11.87
C LEU A 187 -2.63 -0.68 -11.68
N CYS A 188 -2.97 0.45 -12.28
CA CYS A 188 -4.31 1.02 -12.22
C CYS A 188 -5.34 0.08 -12.82
N PHE A 189 -5.03 -0.55 -13.96
CA PHE A 189 -5.92 -1.48 -14.62
C PHE A 189 -6.22 -2.71 -13.74
N THR A 190 -5.19 -3.34 -13.18
CA THR A 190 -5.34 -4.47 -12.25
C THR A 190 -6.17 -4.09 -11.03
N ASN A 191 -5.87 -2.93 -10.41
CA ASN A 191 -6.63 -2.41 -9.28
C ASN A 191 -8.10 -2.10 -9.64
N PHE A 192 -8.35 -1.55 -10.83
CA PHE A 192 -9.70 -1.27 -11.32
C PHE A 192 -10.51 -2.56 -11.49
N ILE A 193 -9.97 -3.55 -12.21
CA ILE A 193 -10.65 -4.84 -12.43
C ILE A 193 -10.94 -5.52 -11.09
N ALA A 194 -9.98 -5.57 -10.17
CA ALA A 194 -10.19 -6.13 -8.84
C ALA A 194 -11.27 -5.37 -8.05
N THR A 195 -11.26 -4.03 -8.08
CA THR A 195 -12.25 -3.19 -7.40
C THR A 195 -13.66 -3.41 -7.94
N VAL A 196 -13.81 -3.50 -9.28
CA VAL A 196 -15.09 -3.80 -9.92
C VAL A 196 -15.61 -5.17 -9.50
N LEU A 197 -14.74 -6.19 -9.47
CA LEU A 197 -15.12 -7.55 -9.06
C LEU A 197 -15.54 -7.62 -7.59
N ILE A 198 -14.79 -6.97 -6.70
CA ILE A 198 -15.14 -6.86 -5.27
C ILE A 198 -16.49 -6.14 -5.11
N GLY A 199 -16.69 -5.03 -5.82
CA GLY A 199 -17.94 -4.27 -5.84
C GLY A 199 -19.13 -5.07 -6.35
N TYR A 200 -18.94 -5.81 -7.45
CA TYR A 200 -19.94 -6.72 -8.00
C TYR A 200 -20.34 -7.79 -6.98
N LYS A 201 -19.36 -8.43 -6.32
CA LYS A 201 -19.67 -9.43 -5.29
C LYS A 201 -20.43 -8.82 -4.11
N ALA A 202 -20.04 -7.63 -3.67
CA ALA A 202 -20.72 -6.91 -2.61
C ALA A 202 -22.18 -6.59 -2.97
N TRP A 203 -22.43 -6.21 -4.24
CA TRP A 203 -23.76 -5.95 -4.77
C TRP A 203 -24.61 -7.22 -4.83
N CYS A 204 -24.11 -8.32 -5.41
CA CYS A 204 -24.83 -9.59 -5.46
C CYS A 204 -25.21 -10.07 -4.06
N HIS A 205 -24.28 -10.02 -3.10
CA HIS A 205 -24.55 -10.42 -1.72
C HIS A 205 -25.64 -9.55 -1.06
N ARG A 206 -25.65 -8.25 -1.35
CA ARG A 206 -26.72 -7.36 -0.89
C ARG A 206 -28.06 -7.72 -1.51
N GLN A 207 -28.09 -7.96 -2.82
CA GLN A 207 -29.31 -8.31 -3.55
C GLN A 207 -29.88 -9.65 -3.10
N ASP A 208 -29.04 -10.67 -2.89
CA ASP A 208 -29.46 -11.98 -2.39
C ASP A 208 -30.14 -11.84 -1.01
N ILE A 209 -29.56 -11.05 -0.11
CA ILE A 209 -30.15 -10.80 1.22
C ILE A 209 -31.48 -10.05 1.10
N GLN A 210 -31.58 -9.06 0.21
CA GLN A 210 -32.82 -8.31 -0.01
C GLN A 210 -33.94 -9.16 -0.62
N ASN A 211 -33.60 -10.10 -1.51
CA ASN A 211 -34.57 -10.95 -2.17
C ASN A 211 -35.07 -12.11 -1.29
N ASN A 212 -34.21 -12.63 -0.40
CA ASN A 212 -34.56 -13.76 0.48
C ASN A 212 -35.22 -13.35 1.80
N LEU A 213 -35.17 -12.06 2.17
CA LEU A 213 -35.77 -11.54 3.39
C LEU A 213 -36.76 -10.44 2.98
N GLU A 214 -38.03 -10.81 2.79
CA GLU A 214 -39.11 -9.86 2.57
C GLU A 214 -39.20 -8.86 3.74
N LEU A 215 -38.79 -7.61 3.47
CA LEU A 215 -39.01 -6.37 4.21
C LEU A 215 -38.27 -6.13 5.55
N THR A 216 -37.91 -4.84 5.67
CA THR A 216 -37.74 -4.02 6.90
C THR A 216 -36.32 -3.81 7.41
N HIS A 217 -35.77 -2.61 7.12
CA HIS A 217 -34.83 -1.80 7.93
C HIS A 217 -33.88 -2.54 8.91
N ARG A 218 -33.30 -3.68 8.54
CA ARG A 218 -32.28 -4.33 9.37
C ARG A 218 -30.94 -3.60 9.21
N PRO A 219 -30.20 -3.38 10.30
CA PRO A 219 -28.83 -2.88 10.21
C PRO A 219 -28.00 -3.86 9.38
N LEU A 220 -27.09 -3.30 8.56
CA LEU A 220 -26.19 -4.08 7.69
C LEU A 220 -25.57 -5.25 8.45
N SER A 221 -25.60 -6.44 7.84
CA SER A 221 -24.92 -7.61 8.40
C SER A 221 -23.43 -7.33 8.52
N LYS A 222 -22.76 -8.00 9.46
CA LYS A 222 -21.30 -7.90 9.66
C LYS A 222 -20.52 -8.11 8.36
N VAL A 223 -20.94 -9.10 7.56
CA VAL A 223 -20.36 -9.40 6.25
C VAL A 223 -20.58 -8.26 5.25
N GLN A 224 -21.79 -7.68 5.19
CA GLN A 224 -22.08 -6.54 4.32
C GLN A 224 -21.24 -5.31 4.67
N LYS A 225 -21.01 -5.04 5.98
CA LYS A 225 -20.14 -3.95 6.42
C LYS A 225 -18.70 -4.17 6.00
N ILE A 226 -18.18 -5.39 6.18
CA ILE A 226 -16.82 -5.75 5.75
C ILE A 226 -16.66 -5.63 4.23
N LEU A 227 -17.61 -6.14 3.45
CA LEU A 227 -17.60 -6.01 1.99
C LEU A 227 -17.65 -4.55 1.54
N LYS A 228 -18.49 -3.73 2.19
CA LYS A 228 -18.55 -2.29 1.91
C LYS A 228 -17.22 -1.59 2.21
N LEU A 229 -16.61 -1.85 3.37
CA LEU A 229 -15.30 -1.31 3.73
C LEU A 229 -14.21 -1.74 2.73
N LEU A 230 -14.27 -2.99 2.26
CA LEU A 230 -13.35 -3.50 1.26
C LEU A 230 -13.49 -2.76 -0.07
N VAL A 231 -14.72 -2.49 -0.53
CA VAL A 231 -14.98 -1.70 -1.74
C VAL A 231 -14.50 -0.25 -1.56
N GLU A 232 -14.90 0.42 -0.48
CA GLU A 232 -14.52 1.83 -0.22
C GLU A 232 -13.00 1.99 -0.18
N SER A 233 -12.30 1.11 0.53
CA SER A 233 -10.84 1.14 0.61
C SER A 233 -10.17 0.88 -0.75
N SER A 234 -10.75 0.02 -1.60
CA SER A 234 -10.20 -0.30 -2.93
C SER A 234 -10.41 0.84 -3.93
N ILE A 235 -11.56 1.53 -3.86
CA ILE A 235 -11.82 2.75 -4.65
C ILE A 235 -10.84 3.86 -4.25
N LEU A 236 -10.62 4.07 -2.93
CA LEU A 236 -9.66 5.06 -2.45
C LEU A 236 -8.25 4.75 -2.95
N TYR A 237 -7.80 3.51 -2.84
CA TYR A 237 -6.48 3.10 -3.32
C TYR A 237 -6.32 3.33 -4.83
N LEU A 238 -7.33 2.97 -5.63
CA LEU A 238 -7.34 3.23 -7.06
C LEU A 238 -7.29 4.73 -7.38
N ALA A 239 -8.04 5.56 -6.67
CA ALA A 239 -8.03 7.00 -6.86
C ALA A 239 -6.66 7.62 -6.56
N ILE A 240 -5.95 7.13 -5.54
CA ILE A 240 -4.59 7.57 -5.23
C ILE A 240 -3.64 7.21 -6.38
N TRP A 241 -3.73 6.00 -6.94
CA TRP A 241 -2.92 5.61 -8.10
C TRP A 241 -3.19 6.44 -9.36
N ILE A 242 -4.45 6.78 -9.62
CA ILE A 242 -4.81 7.70 -10.71
C ILE A 242 -4.21 9.08 -10.47
N GLY A 243 -4.31 9.60 -9.24
CA GLY A 243 -3.70 10.86 -8.84
C GLY A 243 -2.18 10.86 -9.05
N TYR A 244 -1.51 9.77 -8.68
CA TYR A 244 -0.09 9.56 -8.94
C TYR A 244 0.22 9.63 -10.45
N GLY A 245 -0.54 8.94 -11.29
CA GLY A 245 -0.39 9.00 -12.74
C GLY A 245 -0.56 10.41 -13.32
N VAL A 246 -1.58 11.14 -12.87
CA VAL A 246 -1.83 12.52 -13.30
C VAL A 246 -0.70 13.46 -12.86
N ALA A 247 -0.21 13.31 -11.63
CA ALA A 247 0.91 14.11 -11.12
C ALA A 247 2.18 13.89 -11.95
N GLN A 248 2.44 12.64 -12.37
CA GLN A 248 3.61 12.34 -13.21
C GLN A 248 3.51 12.89 -14.64
N LEU A 249 2.30 13.04 -15.18
CA LEU A 249 2.08 13.59 -16.53
C LEU A 249 2.02 15.12 -16.59
N SER A 250 1.94 15.78 -15.44
CA SER A 250 1.72 17.22 -15.38
C SER A 250 3.04 17.98 -15.57
N ASP A 251 3.28 18.47 -16.79
CA ASP A 251 4.45 19.29 -17.17
C ASP A 251 4.41 20.73 -16.59
N SER A 252 3.32 21.09 -15.90
CA SER A 252 3.02 22.47 -15.48
C SER A 252 3.20 22.65 -13.97
N GLY A 253 4.42 22.97 -13.51
CA GLY A 253 4.66 23.55 -12.17
C GLY A 253 4.26 22.72 -10.95
N ILE A 254 3.83 21.47 -11.12
CA ILE A 254 3.46 20.52 -10.06
C ILE A 254 4.68 19.63 -9.71
N GLU A 255 5.89 20.13 -9.90
CA GLU A 255 7.13 19.39 -9.60
C GLU A 255 7.15 18.96 -8.12
N LEU A 256 6.69 19.85 -7.23
CA LEU A 256 6.56 19.56 -5.81
C LEU A 256 5.56 18.43 -5.53
N ALA A 257 4.40 18.38 -6.20
CA ALA A 257 3.45 17.30 -5.93
C ALA A 257 3.92 15.98 -6.54
N SER A 258 4.56 15.98 -7.72
CA SER A 258 5.18 14.77 -8.27
C SER A 258 6.25 14.21 -7.31
N GLN A 259 7.11 15.07 -6.77
CA GLN A 259 8.11 14.69 -5.77
C GLN A 259 7.46 14.14 -4.49
N ILE A 260 6.45 14.83 -3.94
CA ILE A 260 5.72 14.35 -2.76
C ILE A 260 5.10 12.98 -3.05
N TYR A 261 4.47 12.81 -4.22
CA TYR A 261 3.86 11.55 -4.64
C TYR A 261 4.90 10.43 -4.74
N ALA A 262 6.07 10.70 -5.33
CA ALA A 262 7.16 9.73 -5.42
C ALA A 262 7.66 9.30 -4.03
N THR A 263 7.71 10.23 -3.07
CA THR A 263 8.07 9.96 -1.67
C THR A 263 7.00 9.12 -0.95
N ILE A 264 5.72 9.50 -1.04
CA ILE A 264 4.68 8.87 -0.21
C ILE A 264 4.12 7.57 -0.79
N MET A 265 4.13 7.37 -2.11
CA MET A 265 3.45 6.22 -2.73
C MET A 265 3.98 4.85 -2.30
N PRO A 266 5.31 4.61 -2.20
CA PRO A 266 5.83 3.33 -1.72
C PRO A 266 5.25 2.93 -0.36
N GLU A 267 5.18 3.88 0.57
CA GLU A 267 4.65 3.66 1.91
C GLU A 267 3.13 3.51 1.90
N ILE A 268 2.39 4.29 1.08
CA ILE A 268 0.94 4.09 0.91
C ILE A 268 0.63 2.67 0.44
N THR A 269 1.38 2.16 -0.54
CA THR A 269 1.20 0.79 -1.05
C THR A 269 1.45 -0.26 0.04
N ALA A 270 2.46 -0.07 0.88
CA ALA A 270 2.77 -0.99 1.97
C ALA A 270 1.75 -0.93 3.12
N VAL A 271 1.30 0.27 3.48
CA VAL A 271 0.39 0.53 4.60
C VAL A 271 -1.06 0.15 4.28
N TYR A 272 -1.48 0.34 3.03
CA TYR A 272 -2.87 0.13 2.62
C TYR A 272 -3.44 -1.25 3.01
N PRO A 273 -2.77 -2.38 2.71
CA PRO A 273 -3.22 -3.70 3.15
C PRO A 273 -3.40 -3.80 4.67
N LEU A 274 -2.43 -3.30 5.44
CA LEU A 274 -2.42 -3.36 6.90
C LEU A 274 -3.60 -2.59 7.48
N PHE A 275 -3.87 -1.41 6.95
CA PHE A 275 -5.02 -0.60 7.34
C PHE A 275 -6.33 -1.34 7.10
N VAL A 276 -6.51 -1.95 5.92
CA VAL A 276 -7.71 -2.75 5.61
C VAL A 276 -7.86 -3.91 6.59
N ILE A 277 -6.78 -4.64 6.89
CA ILE A 277 -6.79 -5.75 7.84
C ILE A 277 -7.23 -5.29 9.23
N LEU A 278 -6.67 -4.18 9.73
CA LEU A 278 -7.01 -3.64 11.04
C LEU A 278 -8.47 -3.17 11.12
N VAL A 279 -8.96 -2.49 10.08
CA VAL A 279 -10.34 -2.04 10.00
C VAL A 279 -11.31 -3.24 9.96
N VAL A 280 -10.98 -4.28 9.18
CA VAL A 280 -11.78 -5.51 9.12
C VAL A 280 -11.72 -6.28 10.45
N ALA A 281 -10.56 -6.37 11.08
CA ALA A 281 -10.41 -7.00 12.40
C ALA A 281 -11.24 -6.29 13.47
N ARG A 282 -11.26 -4.94 13.45
CA ARG A 282 -12.09 -4.13 14.35
C ARG A 282 -13.57 -4.35 14.12
N GLU A 283 -14.04 -4.36 12.87
CA GLU A 283 -15.44 -4.67 12.58
C GLU A 283 -15.79 -6.11 12.98
N ASN A 284 -14.82 -7.03 12.83
CA ASN A 284 -14.98 -8.41 13.28
C ASN A 284 -15.05 -8.57 14.81
N ALA A 285 -14.41 -7.69 15.58
CA ALA A 285 -14.44 -7.73 17.04
C ALA A 285 -15.72 -7.14 17.65
N LYS A 286 -16.52 -6.38 16.88
CA LYS A 286 -17.77 -5.81 17.41
C LYS A 286 -18.77 -6.93 17.74
N PRO A 287 -19.39 -6.91 18.94
CA PRO A 287 -20.47 -7.83 19.26
C PRO A 287 -21.63 -7.61 18.30
N ASP A 288 -22.28 -8.68 17.87
CA ASP A 288 -23.46 -8.58 17.02
C ASP A 288 -24.52 -7.71 17.72
N ASN A 289 -25.01 -6.68 17.04
CA ASN A 289 -25.99 -5.74 17.57
C ASN A 289 -27.18 -6.52 18.15
N VAL A 290 -27.28 -6.53 19.49
CA VAL A 290 -28.36 -6.74 20.50
C VAL A 290 -29.74 -7.33 20.11
N ASN A 291 -30.07 -7.62 18.86
CA ASN A 291 -31.36 -8.18 18.47
C ASN A 291 -31.53 -9.67 18.83
N ASN A 292 -30.44 -10.42 19.02
CA ASN A 292 -30.50 -11.82 19.50
C ASN A 292 -30.86 -11.92 20.99
N MET A 293 -30.65 -10.85 21.78
CA MET A 293 -31.05 -10.83 23.18
C MET A 293 -32.58 -10.68 23.30
N SER A 294 -33.21 -9.89 22.42
CA SER A 294 -34.67 -9.72 22.43
C SER A 294 -35.44 -10.99 22.05
N LEU A 295 -34.94 -11.76 21.07
CA LEU A 295 -35.64 -12.97 20.60
C LEU A 295 -35.51 -14.13 21.61
N SER A 296 -34.31 -14.31 22.18
CA SER A 296 -34.10 -15.34 23.22
C SER A 296 -34.82 -15.00 24.52
N GLN A 297 -34.92 -13.72 24.90
CA GLN A 297 -35.75 -13.26 26.01
C GLN A 297 -37.23 -13.45 25.71
N SER A 298 -37.70 -13.02 24.53
CA SER A 298 -39.11 -13.19 24.09
C SER A 298 -39.54 -14.66 24.10
N ILE A 299 -38.71 -15.57 23.63
CA ILE A 299 -39.00 -17.01 23.63
C ILE A 299 -39.02 -17.54 25.07
N ARG A 300 -38.09 -17.10 25.93
CA ARG A 300 -38.09 -17.47 27.35
C ARG A 300 -39.34 -16.99 28.09
N PHE A 301 -39.79 -15.76 27.81
CA PHE A 301 -41.02 -15.22 28.42
C PHE A 301 -42.26 -15.97 27.93
N ALA A 302 -42.36 -16.27 26.63
CA ALA A 302 -43.46 -17.07 26.08
C ALA A 302 -43.49 -18.49 26.69
N SER A 303 -42.34 -19.18 26.76
CA SER A 303 -42.26 -20.52 27.36
C SER A 303 -42.60 -20.53 28.85
N ALA A 304 -42.22 -19.48 29.59
CA ALA A 304 -42.56 -19.35 31.01
C ALA A 304 -44.06 -19.08 31.23
N GLN A 305 -44.72 -18.43 30.27
CA GLN A 305 -46.16 -18.19 30.31
C GLN A 305 -46.95 -19.48 30.00
N THR A 306 -46.54 -20.24 28.98
CA THR A 306 -47.15 -21.55 28.65
C THR A 306 -47.02 -22.54 29.81
N ALA A 307 -45.84 -22.60 30.44
CA ALA A 307 -45.61 -23.50 31.58
C ALA A 307 -46.45 -23.10 32.82
N ARG A 308 -46.78 -21.80 32.99
CA ARG A 308 -47.69 -21.36 34.05
C ARG A 308 -49.15 -21.71 33.77
N SER A 309 -49.60 -21.58 32.52
CA SER A 309 -50.98 -21.95 32.15
C SER A 309 -51.26 -23.45 32.25
N GLU A 310 -50.24 -24.30 32.04
CA GLU A 310 -50.37 -25.76 32.20
C GLU A 310 -50.35 -26.22 33.66
N ALA A 311 -49.86 -25.41 34.58
CA ALA A 311 -49.82 -25.73 36.01
C ALA A 311 -51.11 -25.30 36.77
N GLU A 312 -51.93 -24.45 36.15
CA GLU A 312 -53.15 -23.88 36.75
C GLU A 312 -54.46 -24.44 36.15
N GLY A 313 -54.39 -25.39 35.21
CA GLY A 313 -55.54 -26.09 34.60
C GLY A 313 -55.60 -27.56 34.97
#